data_AF-X0WTF3-F1
#
_entry.id   AF-X0WTF3-F1
#
_cell.length_a   1.000
_cell.length_b   1.000
_cell.length_c   1.000
_cell.angle_alpha   90.00
_cell.angle_beta   90.00
_cell.angle_gamma   90.00
#
_symmetry.space_group_name_H-M   'P 1'
#
loop_
_entity.id
_entity.type
_entity.pdbx_description
1 polymer ?
#
loop_
_entity_poly.entity_id
_entity_poly.type
_entity_poly.pdbx_seq_one_letter_code
_entity_poly.pdbx_strand_id
1 'polypeptide(L)' 'RSTVRGIRGGEWYVPQLGWHDTFEAWEAAGRPMLLEEAREKVKLILATHKSLPFDEDVERELDRIQKRAQMEIQHG' A
#
# COMPACT_ATOMS: atom_id res chain seq x y z
N ARG A 1 -20.17 26.15 -9.72
CA ARG A 1 -19.33 25.11 -9.05
C ARG A 1 -17.98 25.76 -8.77
N SER A 2 -17.35 25.52 -7.61
CA SER A 2 -16.04 26.08 -7.27
C SER A 2 -14.94 25.06 -7.54
N THR A 3 -13.76 25.51 -7.95
CA THR A 3 -12.55 24.69 -8.17
C THR A 3 -12.23 23.79 -6.97
N VAL A 4 -12.36 24.33 -5.75
CA VAL A 4 -12.12 23.56 -4.51
C VAL A 4 -13.08 22.37 -4.39
N ARG A 5 -14.34 22.56 -4.78
CA ARG A 5 -15.35 21.49 -4.76
C ARG A 5 -15.05 20.42 -5.82
N GLY A 6 -14.56 20.81 -6.99
CA GLY A 6 -14.18 19.86 -8.04
C GLY A 6 -13.00 18.98 -7.64
N ILE A 7 -11.96 19.57 -7.04
CA ILE A 7 -10.79 18.82 -6.55
C ILE A 7 -11.18 17.86 -5.43
N ARG A 8 -11.92 18.32 -4.41
CA ARG A 8 -12.34 17.45 -3.29
C ARG A 8 -13.40 16.42 -3.66
N GLY A 9 -14.21 16.72 -4.68
CA GLY A 9 -15.28 15.85 -5.17
C GLY A 9 -14.80 14.76 -6.11
N GLY A 10 -13.50 14.67 -6.41
CA GLY A 10 -12.95 13.67 -7.30
C GLY A 10 -13.20 13.94 -8.79
N GLU A 11 -13.65 15.14 -9.16
CA GLU A 11 -13.71 15.55 -10.58
C GLU A 11 -12.29 15.63 -11.18
N TRP A 12 -11.28 15.83 -10.33
CA TRP A 12 -9.86 15.87 -10.68
C TRP A 12 -9.12 14.78 -9.92
N TYR A 13 -8.32 14.00 -10.63
CA TYR A 13 -7.37 13.08 -10.02
C TYR A 13 -6.05 13.81 -9.77
N VAL A 14 -5.64 13.88 -8.51
CA VAL A 14 -4.31 14.34 -8.11
C VAL A 14 -3.52 13.11 -7.70
N PRO A 15 -2.44 12.74 -8.43
CA PRO A 15 -1.61 11.60 -8.06
C PRO A 15 -1.06 11.75 -6.64
N GLN A 16 -0.93 10.62 -5.94
CA GLN A 16 -0.29 10.59 -4.62
C GLN A 16 1.22 10.32 -4.70
N LEU A 17 1.73 10.04 -5.89
CA LEU A 17 3.11 9.70 -6.19
C LEU A 17 3.61 10.59 -7.32
N GLY A 18 4.89 10.92 -7.29
CA GLY A 18 5.53 11.79 -8.26
C GLY A 18 5.67 13.23 -7.76
N TRP A 19 6.42 13.99 -8.55
CA TRP A 19 6.72 15.38 -8.25
C TRP A 19 5.65 16.29 -8.86
N HIS A 20 5.04 17.14 -8.03
CA HIS A 20 4.00 18.09 -8.44
C HIS A 20 4.42 19.55 -8.27
N ASP A 21 5.71 19.79 -8.06
CA ASP A 21 6.32 21.11 -7.99
C ASP A 21 7.14 21.42 -9.26
N THR A 22 7.86 22.53 -9.28
CA THR A 22 8.64 22.95 -10.44
C THR A 22 9.87 22.06 -10.67
N PHE A 23 10.44 22.17 -11.86
CA PHE A 23 11.69 21.47 -12.22
C PHE A 23 12.85 21.89 -11.32
N GLU A 24 12.96 23.19 -11.01
CA GLU A 24 14.01 23.74 -10.15
C GLU A 24 13.92 23.18 -8.73
N ALA A 25 12.70 23.03 -8.21
CA ALA A 25 12.47 22.41 -6.91
C ALA A 25 12.87 20.92 -6.91
N TRP A 26 12.56 20.19 -7.99
CA TRP A 26 12.96 18.79 -8.15
C TRP A 26 14.49 18.65 -8.22
N GLU A 27 15.15 19.54 -8.96
CA GLU A 27 16.60 19.55 -9.09
C GLU A 27 17.27 19.89 -7.75
N ALA A 28 16.79 20.92 -7.05
CA ALA A 28 17.29 21.30 -5.73
C ALA A 28 17.08 20.22 -4.67
N ALA A 29 16.03 19.39 -4.82
CA ALA A 29 15.78 18.23 -3.97
C ALA A 29 16.67 17.01 -4.27
N GLY A 30 17.64 17.14 -5.18
CA GLY A 30 18.57 16.07 -5.52
C GLY A 30 18.04 15.10 -6.58
N ARG A 31 17.06 15.53 -7.39
CA ARG A 31 16.49 14.75 -8.51
C ARG A 31 15.91 13.40 -8.07
N PRO A 32 15.02 13.36 -7.05
CA PRO A 32 14.47 12.10 -6.54
C PRO A 32 13.77 11.31 -7.65
N MET A 33 13.97 9.99 -7.66
CA MET A 33 13.31 9.12 -8.63
C MET A 33 11.96 8.62 -8.11
N LEU A 34 10.98 8.52 -9.01
CA LEU A 34 9.66 7.97 -8.71
C LEU A 34 9.74 6.55 -8.11
N LEU A 35 10.68 5.73 -8.58
CA LEU A 35 10.84 4.36 -8.09
C LEU A 35 11.36 4.31 -6.64
N GLU A 36 12.21 5.28 -6.27
CA GLU A 36 12.71 5.39 -4.89
C GLU A 36 11.57 5.81 -3.97
N GLU A 37 10.80 6.83 -4.36
CA GLU A 37 9.60 7.25 -3.62
C GLU A 37 8.63 6.09 -3.42
N ALA A 38 8.31 5.34 -4.48
CA ALA A 38 7.42 4.19 -4.40
C ALA A 38 7.94 3.11 -3.44
N ARG A 39 9.25 2.81 -3.48
CA ARG A 39 9.87 1.84 -2.59
C ARG A 39 9.79 2.27 -1.12
N GLU A 40 10.06 3.54 -0.84
CA GLU A 40 9.97 4.06 0.53
C GLU A 40 8.52 4.06 1.04
N LYS A 41 7.53 4.36 0.20
CA LYS A 41 6.11 4.22 0.59
C LYS A 41 5.74 2.78 0.90
N VAL A 42 6.20 1.82 0.10
CA VAL A 42 5.97 0.38 0.39
C VAL A 42 6.58 -0.01 1.73
N LYS A 43 7.83 0.39 2.00
CA LYS A 43 8.49 0.12 3.29
C LYS A 43 7.70 0.70 4.45
N LEU A 44 7.23 1.94 4.33
CA LEU A 44 6.43 2.61 5.35
C LEU A 44 5.11 1.88 5.60
N ILE A 45 4.39 1.49 4.54
CA ILE A 45 3.13 0.74 4.65
C ILE A 45 3.39 -0.58 5.37
N LEU A 46 4.38 -1.36 4.95
CA LEU A 46 4.69 -2.65 5.58
C LEU A 46 5.13 -2.51 7.04
N ALA A 47 5.88 -1.46 7.38
CA ALA A 47 6.35 -1.22 8.75
C ALA A 47 5.23 -0.76 9.69
N THR A 48 4.25 -0.03 9.18
CA THR A 48 3.21 0.62 10.00
C THR A 48 1.86 -0.10 9.97
N HIS A 49 1.62 -0.93 8.95
CA HIS A 49 0.35 -1.64 8.81
C HIS A 49 0.18 -2.67 9.93
N LYS A 50 -0.84 -2.45 10.75
CA LYS A 50 -1.33 -3.43 11.71
C LYS A 50 -2.59 -4.06 11.13
N SER A 51 -2.49 -5.32 10.74
CA SER A 51 -3.66 -6.11 10.38
C SER A 51 -4.61 -6.20 11.57
N LEU A 52 -5.91 -6.16 11.30
CA LEU A 52 -6.89 -6.50 12.31
C LEU A 52 -6.70 -8.00 12.64
N PRO A 53 -6.51 -8.38 13.92
CA PRO A 53 -6.39 -9.79 14.28
C PRO A 53 -7.71 -10.51 13.94
N PHE A 54 -7.60 -11.79 13.64
CA PHE A 54 -8.77 -12.64 13.54
C PHE A 54 -9.25 -13.03 14.95
N ASP A 55 -10.52 -13.42 15.05
CA ASP A 55 -11.01 -14.06 16.27
C ASP A 55 -10.33 -15.43 16.45
N GLU A 56 -10.12 -15.86 17.69
CA GLU A 56 -9.35 -17.06 18.03
C GLU A 56 -9.91 -18.34 17.39
N ASP A 57 -11.24 -18.41 17.21
CA ASP A 57 -11.89 -19.53 16.54
C ASP A 57 -11.61 -19.58 15.03
N VAL A 58 -11.54 -18.42 14.38
CA VAL A 58 -11.14 -18.28 12.98
C VAL A 58 -9.67 -18.69 12.81
N GLU A 59 -8.76 -18.23 13.67
CA GLU A 59 -7.34 -18.60 13.59
C GLU A 59 -7.14 -20.11 13.73
N ARG A 60 -7.83 -20.73 14.70
CA ARG A 60 -7.76 -22.18 14.93
C ARG A 60 -8.27 -22.98 13.72
N GLU A 61 -9.35 -22.52 13.09
CA GLU A 61 -9.89 -23.21 11.91
C GLU A 61 -8.97 -23.05 10.70
N LEU A 62 -8.38 -21.87 10.49
CA LEU A 62 -7.39 -21.65 9.43
C LEU A 62 -6.17 -22.57 9.60
N ASP A 63 -5.65 -22.71 10.82
CA ASP A 63 -4.53 -23.62 11.11
C ASP A 63 -4.89 -25.10 10.84
N ARG A 64 -6.10 -25.52 11.18
CA ARG A 64 -6.60 -26.87 10.88
C ARG A 64 -6.66 -27.12 9.37
N ILE A 65 -7.19 -26.17 8.60
CA ILE A 65 -7.29 -26.27 7.13
C ILE A 65 -5.89 -26.32 6.50
N GLN A 66 -4.98 -25.45 6.93
CA GLN A 66 -3.61 -25.41 6.43
C GLN A 66 -2.88 -26.74 6.66
N LYS A 67 -2.97 -27.30 7.88
CA LYS A 67 -2.36 -28.59 8.22
C LYS A 67 -2.87 -29.73 7.34
N ARG A 68 -4.19 -29.80 7.11
CA ARG A 68 -4.79 -30.81 6.24
C ARG A 68 -4.25 -30.70 4.81
N ALA A 69 -4.27 -29.49 4.23
CA ALA A 69 -3.77 -29.26 2.87
C ALA A 69 -2.28 -29.63 2.72
N GLN A 70 -1.47 -29.32 3.72
CA GLN A 70 -0.05 -29.67 3.72
C GLN A 70 0.17 -31.20 3.71
N MET A 71 -0.63 -31.95 4.47
CA MET A 71 -0.57 -33.42 4.49
C MET A 71 -0.99 -34.02 3.15
N GLU A 72 -2.05 -33.49 2.53
CA GLU A 72 -2.53 -33.93 1.21
C GLU A 72 -1.49 -33.68 0.12
N ILE A 73 -0.80 -32.52 0.13
CA ILE A 73 0.29 -32.21 -0.80
C ILE A 73 1.52 -33.11 -0.60
N GLN A 74 1.79 -33.55 0.64
CA GLN A 74 2.95 -34.40 0.95
C GLN A 74 2.73 -35.89 0.67
N HIS A 75 1.47 -36.34 0.60
CA HIS A 75 1.11 -37.75 0.40
C HIS A 75 0.46 -38.04 -0.96
N GLY A 76 0.32 -37.03 -1.83
CA GLY A 76 -0.10 -37.16 -3.23
C GLY A 76 1.07 -37.01 -4.18
#